data_AF-A0A101XJJ7-F1
#
_entry.id   AF-A0A101XJJ7-F1
#
_cell.length_a   1.000
_cell.length_b   1.000
_cell.length_c   1.000
_cell.angle_alpha   90.00
_cell.angle_beta   90.00
_cell.angle_gamma   90.00
#
_symmetry.space_group_name_H-M   'P 1'
#
loop_
_entity.id
_entity.type
_entity.pdbx_description
1 polymer ?
#
loop_
_entity_poly.entity_id
_entity_poly.type
_entity_poly.pdbx_seq_one_letter_code
_entity_poly.pdbx_strand_id
1 'polypeptide(L)'
;MESSDDEASKAIQKIHSEVMMSFMKDCSNLDFNDIGSCVASKLRENGLEVLDIRMFDLDGRETNDPSTVKYVRASVKGDLPNIEHIFTFAVIKRRDKFNVLFMQSAVNYK
;
A
#
# COMPACT_ATOMS: atom_id res chain seq x y z
N MET A 1 -6.77 22.47 24.74
CA MET A 1 -6.87 22.64 23.27
C MET A 1 -5.75 21.80 22.70
N GLU A 2 -6.05 20.61 22.19
CA GLU A 2 -5.10 19.91 21.31
C GLU A 2 -4.98 20.73 20.02
N SER A 3 -3.79 20.80 19.45
CA SER A 3 -3.58 21.54 18.21
C SER A 3 -4.19 20.78 17.03
N SER A 4 -4.59 21.48 15.97
CA SER A 4 -5.08 20.85 14.72
C SER A 4 -4.10 19.84 14.13
N ASP A 5 -2.80 20.04 14.39
CA ASP A 5 -1.72 19.21 13.89
C ASP A 5 -1.64 17.87 14.65
N ASP A 6 -2.05 17.86 15.92
CA ASP A 6 -2.17 16.63 16.73
C ASP A 6 -3.33 15.76 16.24
N GLU A 7 -4.46 16.37 15.88
CA GLU A 7 -5.63 15.65 15.35
C GLU A 7 -5.33 15.03 13.97
N ALA A 8 -4.69 15.78 13.07
CA ALA A 8 -4.25 15.27 11.77
C ALA A 8 -3.23 14.12 11.93
N SER A 9 -2.26 14.29 12.82
CA SER A 9 -1.25 13.24 13.10
C SER A 9 -1.89 11.95 13.61
N LYS A 10 -2.87 12.06 14.53
CA LYS A 10 -3.63 10.89 15.03
C LYS A 10 -4.44 10.22 13.93
N ALA A 11 -5.10 10.99 13.06
CA ALA A 11 -5.86 10.46 11.92
C ALA A 11 -4.97 9.70 10.93
N ILE A 12 -3.80 10.26 10.60
CA ILE A 12 -2.80 9.60 9.75
C ILE A 12 -2.33 8.28 10.39
N GLN A 13 -1.94 8.32 11.67
CA GLN A 13 -1.49 7.12 12.38
C GLN A 13 -2.54 6.02 12.41
N LYS A 14 -3.82 6.38 12.59
CA LYS A 14 -4.94 5.45 12.58
C LYS A 14 -5.06 4.75 11.22
N ILE A 15 -5.14 5.51 10.13
CA ILE A 15 -5.25 4.97 8.75
C ILE A 15 -4.08 4.00 8.47
N HIS A 16 -2.86 4.41 8.80
CA HIS A 16 -1.67 3.62 8.51
C HIS A 16 -1.62 2.32 9.33
N SER A 17 -2.09 2.36 10.58
CA SER A 17 -2.18 1.17 11.44
C SER A 17 -3.26 0.19 10.95
N GLU A 18 -4.41 0.70 10.52
CA GLU A 18 -5.52 -0.12 9.98
C GLU A 18 -5.09 -0.83 8.70
N VAL A 19 -4.48 -0.11 7.75
CA VAL A 19 -3.93 -0.70 6.52
C VAL A 19 -2.87 -1.76 6.84
N MET A 20 -1.94 -1.49 7.76
CA MET A 20 -0.95 -2.48 8.17
C MET A 20 -1.61 -3.78 8.67
N MET A 21 -2.65 -3.67 9.50
CA MET A 21 -3.37 -4.83 10.03
C MET A 21 -4.11 -5.62 8.94
N SER A 22 -4.72 -4.95 7.97
CA SER A 22 -5.41 -5.62 6.85
C SER A 22 -4.51 -6.51 6.02
N PHE A 23 -3.22 -6.19 5.92
CA PHE A 23 -2.25 -6.95 5.11
C PHE A 23 -1.45 -7.99 5.90
N MET A 24 -1.80 -8.27 7.16
CA MET A 24 -1.12 -9.32 7.95
C MET A 24 -1.47 -10.76 7.51
N LYS A 25 -2.64 -10.97 6.86
CA LYS A 25 -3.10 -12.30 6.39
C LYS A 25 -3.69 -12.33 4.98
N ASP A 26 -3.87 -11.17 4.35
CA ASP A 26 -4.53 -11.05 3.05
C ASP A 26 -3.51 -10.87 1.91
N CYS A 27 -3.94 -11.10 0.66
CA CYS A 27 -3.10 -11.08 -0.54
C CYS A 27 -1.98 -12.14 -0.56
N SER A 28 -2.35 -13.40 -0.35
CA SER A 28 -1.47 -14.56 -0.48
C SER A 28 -1.90 -15.49 -1.61
N ASN A 29 -0.95 -16.27 -2.13
CA ASN A 29 -1.16 -17.26 -3.19
C ASN A 29 -1.75 -16.67 -4.49
N LEU A 30 -1.36 -15.43 -4.82
CA LEU A 30 -1.83 -14.68 -5.98
C LEU A 30 -1.08 -15.09 -7.26
N ASP A 31 -1.75 -14.98 -8.41
CA ASP A 31 -1.05 -14.84 -9.68
C ASP A 31 -0.46 -13.43 -9.81
N PHE A 32 0.58 -13.28 -10.63
CA PHE A 32 1.29 -12.00 -10.78
C PHE A 32 0.33 -10.84 -11.14
N ASN A 33 -0.60 -11.10 -12.06
CA ASN A 33 -1.56 -10.10 -12.54
C ASN A 33 -2.58 -9.68 -11.45
N ASP A 34 -2.73 -10.47 -10.38
CA ASP A 34 -3.68 -10.21 -9.30
C ASP A 34 -3.07 -9.40 -8.14
N ILE A 35 -1.76 -9.14 -8.16
CA ILE A 35 -1.08 -8.37 -7.10
C ILE A 35 -1.72 -6.97 -6.98
N GLY A 36 -1.83 -6.26 -8.10
CA GLY A 36 -2.37 -4.90 -8.10
C GLY A 36 -3.84 -4.85 -7.71
N SER A 37 -4.65 -5.79 -8.19
CA SER A 37 -6.08 -5.85 -7.85
C SER A 37 -6.32 -6.19 -6.38
N CYS A 38 -5.53 -7.10 -5.81
CA CYS A 38 -5.62 -7.44 -4.39
C CYS A 38 -5.27 -6.23 -3.50
N VAL A 39 -4.16 -5.55 -3.80
CA VAL A 39 -3.74 -4.34 -3.07
C VAL A 39 -4.83 -3.26 -3.18
N ALA A 40 -5.36 -3.02 -4.38
CA ALA A 40 -6.40 -2.03 -4.58
C ALA A 40 -7.68 -2.36 -3.80
N SER A 41 -8.12 -3.62 -3.80
CA SER A 41 -9.31 -4.06 -3.05
C SER A 41 -9.14 -3.79 -1.57
N LYS A 42 -8.01 -4.21 -0.99
CA LYS A 42 -7.74 -4.05 0.45
C LYS A 42 -7.65 -2.59 0.88
N LEU A 43 -7.08 -1.73 0.06
CA LEU A 43 -7.04 -0.29 0.34
C LEU A 43 -8.45 0.32 0.30
N ARG A 44 -9.27 -0.07 -0.68
CA ARG A 44 -10.68 0.40 -0.76
C ARG A 44 -11.55 -0.13 0.38
N GLU A 45 -11.31 -1.35 0.85
CA GLU A 45 -11.97 -1.91 2.04
C GLU A 45 -11.68 -1.08 3.30
N ASN A 46 -10.56 -0.36 3.34
CA ASN A 46 -10.21 0.61 4.39
C ASN A 46 -10.75 2.04 4.11
N GLY A 47 -11.65 2.20 3.14
CA GLY A 47 -12.23 3.50 2.79
C GLY A 47 -11.30 4.43 2.00
N LEU A 48 -10.20 3.92 1.44
CA LEU A 48 -9.21 4.74 0.73
C LEU A 48 -9.48 4.76 -0.78
N GLU A 49 -9.37 5.93 -1.38
CA GLU A 49 -9.41 6.12 -2.83
C GLU A 49 -8.04 5.82 -3.42
N VAL A 50 -7.92 4.77 -4.22
CA VAL A 50 -6.67 4.40 -4.89
C VAL A 50 -6.43 5.30 -6.11
N LEU A 51 -5.33 6.06 -6.09
CA LEU A 51 -4.91 6.93 -7.19
C LEU A 51 -4.01 6.22 -8.19
N ASP A 52 -3.03 5.46 -7.68
CA ASP A 52 -2.00 4.82 -8.49
C ASP A 52 -1.46 3.57 -7.79
N ILE A 53 -1.09 2.56 -8.58
CA ILE A 53 -0.41 1.35 -8.11
C ILE A 53 0.68 0.99 -9.11
N ARG A 54 1.91 0.85 -8.62
CA ARG A 54 3.08 0.51 -9.42
C ARG A 54 3.90 -0.59 -8.78
N MET A 55 4.56 -1.39 -9.62
CA MET A 55 5.44 -2.48 -9.19
C MET A 55 6.89 -2.12 -9.46
N PHE A 56 7.79 -2.53 -8.57
CA PHE A 56 9.20 -2.18 -8.62
C PHE A 56 10.10 -3.39 -8.37
N ASP A 57 11.29 -3.38 -8.97
CA ASP A 57 12.37 -4.32 -8.69
C ASP A 57 13.17 -3.94 -7.42
N LEU A 58 14.24 -4.69 -7.10
CA LEU A 58 15.09 -4.42 -5.92
C LEU A 58 15.76 -3.04 -5.96
N ASP A 59 16.01 -2.50 -7.16
CA ASP A 59 16.72 -1.23 -7.35
C ASP A 59 15.74 -0.04 -7.35
N GLY A 60 14.45 -0.29 -7.18
CA GLY A 60 13.41 0.73 -7.20
C GLY A 60 13.03 1.20 -8.61
N ARG A 61 13.31 0.39 -9.64
CA ARG A 61 12.87 0.68 -11.02
C ARG A 61 11.50 0.05 -11.25
N GLU A 62 10.63 0.77 -11.96
CA GLU A 62 9.31 0.26 -12.31
C GLU A 62 9.46 -0.99 -13.21
N THR A 63 8.72 -2.06 -12.88
CA THR A 63 8.79 -3.34 -13.60
C THR A 63 7.41 -3.98 -13.70
N ASN A 64 7.16 -4.64 -14.84
CA ASN A 64 6.01 -5.52 -15.04
C ASN A 64 6.46 -6.98 -15.25
N ASP A 65 7.68 -7.32 -14.86
CA ASP A 65 8.23 -8.67 -14.99
C ASP A 65 8.06 -9.46 -13.67
N PRO A 66 7.31 -10.58 -13.68
CA PRO A 66 7.13 -11.47 -12.52
C PRO A 66 8.44 -12.08 -11.98
N SER A 67 9.53 -12.04 -12.75
CA SER A 67 10.84 -12.56 -12.34
C SER A 67 11.61 -11.56 -11.47
N THR A 68 11.40 -10.26 -11.68
CA THR A 68 12.19 -9.19 -11.04
C THR A 68 11.41 -8.41 -9.99
N VAL A 69 10.07 -8.44 -9.99
CA VAL A 69 9.24 -7.70 -9.02
C VAL A 69 9.59 -8.02 -7.56
N LYS A 70 9.60 -6.97 -6.72
CA LYS A 70 9.90 -7.03 -5.28
C LYS A 70 9.02 -6.15 -4.43
N TYR A 71 8.51 -5.07 -4.99
CA TYR A 71 7.67 -4.14 -4.26
C TYR A 71 6.44 -3.78 -5.09
N VAL A 72 5.35 -3.50 -4.40
CA VAL A 72 4.22 -2.77 -4.96
C VAL A 72 4.01 -1.53 -4.11
N ARG A 73 3.91 -0.36 -4.75
CA ARG A 73 3.60 0.91 -4.12
C ARG A 73 2.22 1.35 -4.56
N ALA A 74 1.42 1.80 -3.61
CA ALA A 74 0.13 2.39 -3.86
C ALA A 74 0.09 3.81 -3.30
N SER A 75 -0.40 4.75 -4.10
CA SER A 75 -0.77 6.10 -3.67
C SER A 75 -2.27 6.17 -3.53
N VAL A 76 -2.75 6.69 -2.40
CA VAL A 76 -4.17 6.77 -2.09
C VAL A 76 -4.54 8.09 -1.41
N LYS A 77 -5.82 8.43 -1.42
CA LYS A 77 -6.42 9.49 -0.60
C LYS A 77 -7.33 8.89 0.46
N GLY A 78 -7.33 9.50 1.64
CA GLY A 78 -8.33 9.29 2.68
C GLY A 78 -9.18 10.55 2.85
N ASP A 79 -9.79 10.68 4.02
CA ASP A 79 -10.69 11.79 4.35
C ASP A 79 -9.99 13.16 4.47
N LEU A 80 -8.65 13.18 4.56
CA LEU A 80 -7.85 14.40 4.63
C LEU A 80 -7.45 14.85 3.20
N PRO A 81 -8.10 15.87 2.62
CA PRO A 81 -7.98 16.17 1.18
C PRO A 81 -6.59 16.64 0.73
N ASN A 82 -5.79 17.18 1.65
CA ASN A 82 -4.44 17.70 1.37
C ASN A 82 -3.32 16.70 1.68
N ILE A 83 -3.67 15.44 1.99
CA ILE A 83 -2.70 14.41 2.36
C ILE A 83 -2.86 13.23 1.40
N GLU A 84 -1.78 12.93 0.69
CA GLU A 84 -1.65 11.69 -0.08
C GLU A 84 -0.92 10.66 0.79
N HIS A 85 -1.54 9.49 0.94
CA HIS A 85 -0.95 8.37 1.67
C HIS A 85 -0.25 7.43 0.70
N ILE A 86 0.98 7.05 1.03
CA ILE A 86 1.80 6.18 0.20
C ILE A 86 2.08 4.92 1.00
N PHE A 87 1.65 3.77 0.47
CA PHE A 87 1.90 2.46 1.05
C PHE A 87 2.84 1.67 0.16
N THR A 88 3.86 1.04 0.75
CA THR A 88 4.73 0.11 0.04
C THR A 88 4.63 -1.26 0.68
N PHE A 89 4.44 -2.27 -0.16
CA PHE A 89 4.31 -3.66 0.22
C PHE A 89 5.41 -4.47 -0.45
N ALA A 90 5.96 -5.43 0.28
CA ALA A 90 6.87 -6.43 -0.28
C ALA A 90 6.08 -7.46 -1.10
N VAL A 91 6.63 -7.86 -2.24
CA VAL A 91 6.13 -8.93 -3.10
C VAL A 91 7.06 -10.13 -2.95
N ILE A 92 6.54 -11.20 -2.36
CA ILE A 92 7.29 -12.43 -2.10
C ILE A 92 6.83 -13.51 -3.08
N LYS A 93 7.72 -13.89 -3.99
CA LYS A 93 7.48 -15.01 -4.91
C LYS A 93 7.69 -16.35 -4.20
N ARG A 94 6.73 -17.24 -4.33
CA ARG A 94 6.78 -18.64 -3.90
C ARG A 94 6.40 -19.53 -5.08
N ARG A 95 7.40 -20.10 -5.75
CA ARG A 95 7.24 -20.84 -7.02
C ARG A 95 6.57 -19.94 -8.08
N ASP A 96 5.35 -20.27 -8.47
CA ASP A 96 4.51 -19.60 -9.46
C ASP A 96 3.55 -18.58 -8.85
N LYS A 97 3.48 -18.51 -7.51
CA LYS A 97 2.54 -17.67 -6.78
C LYS A 97 3.23 -16.54 -6.02
N PHE A 98 2.45 -15.53 -5.64
CA PHE A 98 2.94 -14.32 -4.98
C PHE A 98 2.16 -14.03 -3.70
N ASN A 99 2.88 -13.54 -2.70
CA ASN A 99 2.30 -12.97 -1.49
C ASN A 99 2.69 -11.50 -1.40
N VAL A 100 1.79 -10.68 -0.87
CA VAL A 100 2.02 -9.26 -0.62
C VAL A 100 2.00 -9.03 0.89
N LEU A 101 3.01 -8.34 1.42
CA LEU A 101 3.10 -8.02 2.85
C LEU A 101 3.36 -6.53 3.04
N PHE A 102 2.71 -5.92 4.02
CA PHE A 102 3.01 -4.54 4.41
C PHE A 102 4.50 -4.38 4.77
N MET A 103 5.13 -3.32 4.27
CA MET A 103 6.55 -3.04 4.54
C MET A 103 6.75 -1.67 5.17
N GLN A 104 6.22 -0.63 4.54
CA GLN A 104 6.36 0.74 5.02
C GLN A 104 5.25 1.63 4.49
N SER A 105 5.12 2.80 5.11
CA SER A 105 4.19 3.82 4.69
C SER A 105 4.78 5.20 4.87
N ALA A 106 4.30 6.16 4.09
CA ALA A 106 4.68 7.56 4.13
C ALA A 106 3.47 8.43 3.78
N VAL A 107 3.58 9.72 4.03
CA VAL A 107 2.60 10.72 3.59
C VAL A 107 3.29 11.79 2.76
N ASN A 108 2.54 12.38 1.83
CA ASN A 108 2.93 13.57 1.10
C ASN A 108 1.88 14.65 1.35
N TYR A 109 2.31 15.79 1.91
CA TYR A 109 1.45 16.96 2.10
C TYR A 109 1.44 17.76 0.80
N LYS A 110 0.25 18.03 0.27
CA LYS A 110 0.07 18.85 -0.95
C LYS A 110 -0.17 20.30 -0.63
#